data_AF-A0A259JVT9-F1
#
_entry.id   AF-A0A259JVT9-F1
#
_cell.length_a   1.000
_cell.length_b   1.000
_cell.length_c   1.000
_cell.angle_alpha   90.00
_cell.angle_beta   90.00
_cell.angle_gamma   90.00
#
_symmetry.space_group_name_H-M   'P 1'
#
loop_
_entity.id
_entity.type
_entity.pdbx_description
1 polymer ?
#
loop_
_entity_poly.entity_id
_entity_poly.type
_entity_poly.pdbx_seq_one_letter_code
_entity_poly.pdbx_strand_id
1 'polypeptide(L)'
;MRLVDGPGELEGVELAPARRVIVAAPDASEGALNTWIDWPGAPLPEGAQACIEVGNAGQALSSAAAGLGKAILPWLLVEESVTAGKLTVLEGPDEGRRAYWLVAPLPQWRQKKVKALVAFLSA
;
A
#
# COMPACT_ATOMS: atom_id res chain seq x y z
N MET A 1 16.31 -6.77 -0.84
CA MET A 1 15.37 -7.84 -0.43
C MET A 1 14.01 -7.52 -1.04
N ARG A 2 13.55 -8.26 -2.06
CA ARG A 2 12.20 -8.06 -2.62
C ARG A 2 11.25 -8.94 -1.83
N LEU A 3 10.65 -8.38 -0.77
CA LEU A 3 9.62 -9.03 0.08
C LEU A 3 8.27 -9.16 -0.64
N VAL A 4 8.29 -9.26 -1.97
CA VAL A 4 7.07 -9.31 -2.80
C VAL A 4 6.45 -10.71 -2.73
N ASP A 5 7.28 -11.74 -2.55
CA ASP A 5 6.88 -13.16 -2.58
C ASP A 5 6.98 -13.84 -1.20
N GLY A 6 7.03 -13.06 -0.12
CA GLY A 6 7.21 -13.58 1.25
C GLY A 6 8.51 -13.13 1.94
N PRO A 7 8.87 -13.75 3.07
CA PRO A 7 10.01 -13.29 3.89
C PRO A 7 11.39 -13.66 3.32
N GLY A 8 11.44 -14.33 2.16
CA GLY A 8 12.68 -14.85 1.58
C GLY A 8 13.30 -15.91 2.48
N GLU A 9 14.59 -15.79 2.77
CA GLU A 9 15.33 -16.69 3.67
C GLU A 9 15.10 -16.40 5.16
N LEU A 10 14.26 -15.42 5.49
CA LEU A 10 13.93 -15.08 6.87
C LEU A 10 12.62 -15.76 7.29
N GLU A 11 12.43 -15.85 8.60
CA GLU A 11 11.12 -16.13 9.18
C GLU A 11 10.30 -14.85 9.13
N GLY A 12 9.02 -14.98 8.76
CA GLY A 12 8.12 -13.84 8.65
C GLY A 12 6.66 -14.20 8.71
N VAL A 13 5.86 -13.20 9.12
CA VAL A 13 4.40 -13.28 9.12
C VAL A 13 3.84 -12.13 8.29
N GLU A 14 2.84 -12.42 7.47
CA GLU A 14 2.06 -11.42 6.75
C GLU A 14 1.19 -10.65 7.75
N LEU A 15 1.22 -9.31 7.68
CA LEU A 15 0.47 -8.46 8.60
C LEU A 15 -1.00 -8.33 8.21
N ALA A 16 -1.29 -8.35 6.91
CA ALA A 16 -2.65 -8.32 6.37
C ALA A 16 -2.64 -8.83 4.93
N PRO A 17 -3.77 -9.40 4.44
CA PRO A 17 -3.87 -9.87 3.07
C PRO A 17 -3.43 -8.81 2.06
N ALA A 18 -2.59 -9.20 1.10
CA ALA A 18 -2.23 -8.36 -0.03
C ALA A 18 -3.48 -7.90 -0.79
N ARG A 19 -3.85 -6.63 -0.62
CA ARG A 19 -4.96 -5.97 -1.31
C ARG A 19 -4.52 -4.63 -1.85
N ARG A 20 -5.10 -4.24 -2.98
CA ARG A 20 -4.85 -2.94 -3.62
C ARG A 20 -6.15 -2.23 -3.94
N VAL A 21 -6.09 -0.91 -3.98
CA VAL A 21 -7.19 -0.03 -4.38
C VAL A 21 -6.68 1.08 -5.29
N ILE A 22 -7.58 1.64 -6.08
CA ILE A 22 -7.37 2.94 -6.72
C ILE A 22 -8.09 3.98 -5.87
N VAL A 23 -7.38 5.04 -5.49
CA VAL A 23 -7.91 6.11 -4.63
C VAL A 23 -7.61 7.49 -5.18
N ALA A 24 -8.43 8.46 -4.81
CA ALA A 24 -8.25 9.88 -5.05
C ALA A 24 -8.84 10.69 -3.88
N ALA A 25 -8.65 12.01 -3.87
CA ALA A 25 -9.37 12.90 -2.96
C ALA A 25 -10.91 12.78 -3.17
N PRO A 26 -11.74 12.89 -2.12
CA PRO A 26 -13.20 12.79 -2.25
C PRO A 26 -13.83 13.82 -3.21
N ASP A 27 -13.22 14.99 -3.33
CA ASP A 27 -13.63 16.12 -4.16
C ASP A 27 -12.70 16.33 -5.37
N ALA A 28 -11.97 15.27 -5.77
CA ALA A 28 -11.07 15.31 -6.91
C ALA A 28 -11.81 15.77 -8.19
N SER A 29 -11.24 16.77 -8.86
CA SER A 29 -11.75 17.24 -10.15
C SER A 29 -11.71 16.13 -11.21
N GLU A 30 -12.52 16.27 -12.27
CA GLU A 30 -12.48 15.34 -13.40
C GLU A 30 -11.07 15.23 -14.01
N GLY A 31 -10.32 16.34 -14.06
CA GLY A 31 -8.92 16.34 -14.48
C GLY A 31 -8.05 15.44 -13.58
N ALA A 32 -8.19 15.55 -12.26
CA ALA A 32 -7.48 14.71 -11.30
C ALA A 32 -7.88 13.23 -11.41
N LEU A 33 -9.17 12.92 -11.59
CA LEU A 33 -9.65 11.55 -11.79
C LEU A 33 -9.13 10.90 -13.08
N ASN A 34 -8.72 11.69 -14.07
CA ASN A 34 -8.08 11.25 -15.30
C ASN A 34 -6.54 11.29 -15.25
N THR A 35 -5.96 11.76 -14.14
CA THR A 35 -4.52 11.94 -13.98
C THR A 35 -3.95 10.83 -13.09
N TRP A 36 -3.03 10.02 -13.63
CA TRP A 36 -2.34 8.98 -12.86
C TRP A 36 -1.12 9.52 -12.12
N ILE A 37 -1.02 9.11 -10.84
CA ILE A 37 0.19 9.23 -10.02
C ILE A 37 0.85 7.85 -9.99
N ASP A 38 2.03 7.75 -10.61
CA ASP A 38 2.84 6.53 -10.60
C ASP A 38 3.90 6.55 -9.51
N TRP A 39 4.21 5.36 -9.01
CA TRP A 39 5.30 5.13 -8.08
C TRP A 39 5.87 3.71 -8.29
N PRO A 40 7.15 3.45 -7.99
CA PRO A 40 7.83 2.21 -8.37
C PRO A 40 7.23 0.91 -7.86
N GLY A 41 6.25 0.97 -6.95
CA GLY A 41 5.68 -0.20 -6.31
C GLY A 41 4.24 -0.57 -6.64
N ALA A 42 3.55 0.19 -7.47
CA ALA A 42 2.30 -0.25 -8.06
C ALA A 42 2.26 0.18 -9.52
N PRO A 43 2.71 -0.67 -10.46
CA PRO A 43 2.71 -0.31 -11.87
C PRO A 43 1.29 0.00 -12.33
N LEU A 44 1.16 1.00 -13.20
CA LEU A 44 -0.11 1.40 -13.78
C LEU A 44 -0.68 0.31 -14.70
N PRO A 45 -2.00 0.36 -15.00
CA PRO A 45 -2.61 -0.53 -15.99
C PRO A 45 -1.94 -0.37 -17.36
N GLU A 46 -1.98 -1.43 -18.17
CA GLU A 46 -1.40 -1.40 -19.51
C GLU A 46 -1.99 -0.25 -20.34
N GLY A 47 -1.11 0.51 -21.01
CA GLY A 47 -1.50 1.67 -21.81
C GLY A 47 -1.79 2.96 -21.02
N ALA A 48 -1.82 2.92 -19.68
CA ALA A 48 -1.92 4.13 -18.87
C ALA A 48 -0.59 4.89 -18.84
N GLN A 49 -0.65 6.22 -18.90
CA GLN A 49 0.51 7.09 -18.76
C GLN A 49 0.43 7.88 -17.45
N ALA A 50 1.54 7.90 -16.72
CA ALA A 50 1.68 8.74 -15.55
C ALA A 50 1.80 10.21 -15.98
N CYS A 51 1.07 11.10 -15.31
CA CYS A 51 1.31 12.53 -15.41
C CYS A 51 2.17 13.05 -14.24
N ILE A 52 2.15 12.31 -13.13
CA ILE A 52 2.91 12.59 -11.93
C ILE A 52 3.66 11.32 -11.56
N GLU A 53 4.97 11.41 -11.38
CA GLU A 53 5.80 10.32 -10.88
C GLU A 53 6.39 10.71 -9.53
N VAL A 54 6.31 9.80 -8.56
CA VAL A 54 6.83 10.02 -7.21
C VAL A 54 7.70 8.86 -6.76
N GLY A 55 8.59 9.11 -5.79
CA GLY A 55 9.60 8.14 -5.40
C GLY A 55 9.08 6.97 -4.55
N ASN A 56 7.91 7.10 -3.93
CA ASN A 56 7.37 6.07 -3.02
C ASN A 56 5.84 6.20 -2.79
N ALA A 57 5.25 5.17 -2.17
CA ALA A 57 3.82 5.10 -1.87
C ALA A 57 3.31 6.21 -0.94
N GLY A 58 4.13 6.70 0.00
CA GLY A 58 3.74 7.77 0.92
C GLY A 58 3.58 9.12 0.20
N GLN A 59 4.46 9.39 -0.77
CA GLN A 59 4.29 10.53 -1.67
C GLN A 59 3.06 10.35 -2.57
N ALA A 60 2.81 9.15 -3.09
CA ALA A 60 1.64 8.88 -3.92
C ALA A 60 0.31 9.07 -3.15
N LEU A 61 0.24 8.56 -1.91
CA LEU A 61 -0.86 8.80 -0.97
C LEU A 61 -1.09 10.30 -0.75
N SER A 62 -0.02 11.04 -0.42
CA SER A 62 -0.10 12.46 -0.14
C SER A 62 -0.58 13.25 -1.36
N SER A 63 -0.06 12.93 -2.55
CA SER A 63 -0.48 13.55 -3.81
C SER A 63 -1.94 13.25 -4.15
N ALA A 64 -2.39 12.01 -3.97
CA ALA A 64 -3.79 11.62 -4.20
C ALA A 64 -4.74 12.33 -3.22
N ALA A 65 -4.38 12.39 -1.93
CA ALA A 65 -5.15 13.10 -0.91
C ALA A 65 -5.18 14.63 -1.13
N ALA A 66 -4.13 15.19 -1.75
CA ALA A 66 -4.09 16.59 -2.17
C ALA A 66 -4.87 16.89 -3.46
N GLY A 67 -5.53 15.87 -4.05
CA GLY A 67 -6.34 16.05 -5.26
C GLY A 67 -5.52 16.20 -6.54
N LEU A 68 -4.24 15.82 -6.54
CA LEU A 68 -3.37 15.95 -7.71
C LEU A 68 -3.61 14.86 -8.77
N GLY A 69 -4.29 13.78 -8.39
CA GLY A 69 -4.56 12.66 -9.27
C GLY A 69 -5.12 11.46 -8.52
N LYS A 70 -5.20 10.33 -9.20
CA LYS A 70 -5.48 9.01 -8.60
C LYS A 70 -4.24 8.13 -8.57
N ALA A 71 -4.17 7.26 -7.56
CA ALA A 71 -3.04 6.35 -7.35
C ALA A 71 -3.51 4.93 -7.05
N ILE A 72 -2.76 3.93 -7.53
CA ILE A 72 -2.89 2.55 -7.06
C ILE A 72 -2.06 2.38 -5.79
N LEU A 73 -2.68 2.00 -4.68
CA LEU A 73 -2.03 1.86 -3.38
C LEU A 73 -2.46 0.56 -2.65
N PRO A 74 -1.62 0.01 -1.76
CA PRO A 74 -2.02 -1.09 -0.89
C PRO A 74 -3.17 -0.67 0.04
N TRP A 75 -4.17 -1.54 0.22
CA TRP A 75 -5.31 -1.28 1.10
C TRP A 75 -4.86 -0.90 2.52
N LEU A 76 -3.95 -1.71 3.10
CA LEU A 76 -3.46 -1.50 4.47
C LEU A 76 -2.82 -0.11 4.67
N LEU A 77 -2.27 0.49 3.61
CA LEU A 77 -1.67 1.82 3.69
C LEU A 77 -2.73 2.93 3.70
N VAL A 78 -3.86 2.72 3.04
CA VAL A 78 -4.86 3.79 2.80
C VAL A 78 -6.11 3.68 3.67
N GLU A 79 -6.34 2.52 4.30
CA GLU A 79 -7.54 2.21 5.08
C GLU A 79 -7.91 3.31 6.09
N GLU A 80 -6.94 3.80 6.86
CA GLU A 80 -7.16 4.89 7.81
C GLU A 80 -7.57 6.19 7.10
N SER A 81 -6.91 6.53 5.99
CA SER A 81 -7.21 7.76 5.24
C SER A 81 -8.58 7.70 4.56
N VAL A 82 -9.00 6.52 4.09
CA VAL A 82 -10.35 6.29 3.57
C VAL A 82 -11.38 6.41 4.70
N THR A 83 -11.13 5.76 5.83
CA THR A 83 -12.01 5.81 7.02
C THR A 83 -12.17 7.23 7.56
N ALA A 84 -11.08 8.00 7.54
CA ALA A 84 -11.08 9.41 7.94
C ALA A 84 -11.66 10.37 6.88
N GLY A 85 -12.11 9.86 5.73
CA GLY A 85 -12.68 10.66 4.65
C GLY A 85 -11.67 11.55 3.92
N LYS A 86 -10.37 11.28 4.01
CA LYS A 86 -9.31 12.01 3.28
C LYS A 86 -9.11 11.47 1.86
N LEU A 87 -9.52 10.23 1.63
CA LEU A 87 -9.47 9.55 0.34
C LEU A 87 -10.81 8.87 0.09
N THR A 88 -11.18 8.74 -1.18
CA THR A 88 -12.27 7.89 -1.64
C THR A 88 -11.71 6.75 -2.49
N VAL A 89 -12.34 5.58 -2.40
CA VAL A 89 -12.01 4.41 -3.22
C VAL A 89 -12.75 4.52 -4.54
N LEU A 90 -12.01 4.50 -5.64
CA LEU A 90 -12.55 4.48 -7.00
C LEU A 90 -12.75 3.04 -7.48
N GLU A 91 -11.81 2.15 -7.16
CA GLU A 91 -11.83 0.72 -7.53
C GLU A 91 -11.17 -0.14 -6.44
N GLY A 92 -11.62 -1.39 -6.34
CA GLY A 92 -11.18 -2.36 -5.33
C GLY A 92 -11.95 -2.27 -3.99
N PRO A 93 -11.44 -2.89 -2.91
CA PRO A 93 -10.15 -3.59 -2.82
C PRO A 93 -10.12 -4.91 -3.60
N ASP A 94 -9.17 -5.01 -4.52
CA ASP A 94 -8.88 -6.24 -5.25
C ASP A 94 -7.68 -6.97 -4.64
N GLU A 95 -7.51 -8.24 -5.01
CA GLU A 95 -6.30 -8.99 -4.67
C GLU A 95 -5.06 -8.25 -5.20
N GLY A 96 -4.12 -8.03 -4.29
CA GLY A 96 -2.86 -7.35 -4.55
C GLY A 96 -1.72 -8.35 -4.64
N ARG A 97 -0.61 -7.93 -5.24
CA ARG A 97 0.63 -8.73 -5.28
C ARG A 97 1.58 -8.44 -4.13
N ARG A 98 1.34 -7.39 -3.36
CA ARG A 98 2.27 -6.90 -2.34
C ARG A 98 1.56 -6.80 -1.00
N ALA A 99 2.11 -7.50 -0.01
CA ALA A 99 1.69 -7.42 1.38
C ALA A 99 2.75 -6.72 2.23
N TYR A 100 2.37 -6.34 3.45
CA TYR A 100 3.32 -5.93 4.48
C TYR A 100 3.69 -7.13 5.34
N TRP A 101 4.99 -7.28 5.61
CA TRP A 101 5.54 -8.43 6.32
C TRP A 101 6.30 -7.97 7.56
N LEU A 102 6.10 -8.67 8.67
CA LEU A 102 7.02 -8.63 9.80
C LEU A 102 8.04 -9.74 9.62
N VAL A 103 9.31 -9.37 9.45
CA VAL A 103 10.42 -10.29 9.20
C VAL A 103 11.52 -10.15 10.24
N ALA A 104 12.12 -11.27 10.64
CA ALA A 104 13.32 -11.26 11.49
C ALA A 104 14.15 -12.55 11.29
N PRO A 105 15.47 -12.52 11.57
CA PRO A 105 16.28 -13.74 11.66
C PRO A 105 15.76 -14.76 12.68
N LEU A 106 15.91 -16.04 12.36
CA LEU A 106 15.48 -17.19 13.18
C LEU A 106 15.78 -17.07 14.69
N PRO A 107 16.99 -16.68 15.14
CA PRO A 107 17.26 -16.54 16.58
C PRO A 107 16.38 -15.49 17.27
N GLN A 108 15.94 -14.46 16.55
CA GLN A 108 15.15 -13.36 17.10
C GLN A 108 13.70 -13.79 17.35
N TRP A 109 13.13 -14.65 16.49
CA TRP A 109 11.78 -15.21 16.66
C TRP A 109 11.58 -15.99 17.96
N ARG A 110 12.66 -16.52 18.54
CA ARG A 110 12.60 -17.22 19.83
C ARG A 110 12.48 -16.26 21.02
N GLN A 111 12.82 -14.99 20.84
CA GLN A 111 12.84 -13.99 21.92
C GLN A 111 11.42 -13.60 22.33
N LYS A 112 11.20 -13.46 23.65
CA LYS A 112 9.90 -13.08 24.23
C LYS A 112 9.33 -11.80 23.61
N LYS A 113 10.17 -10.78 23.38
CA LYS A 113 9.75 -9.51 22.79
C LYS A 113 9.25 -9.64 21.34
N VAL A 114 9.85 -10.51 20.54
CA VAL A 114 9.43 -10.72 19.14
C VAL A 114 8.12 -11.50 19.11
N LYS A 115 8.01 -12.56 19.92
CA LYS A 115 6.74 -13.30 20.07
C LYS A 115 5.58 -12.40 20.52
N ALA A 116 5.83 -11.50 21.48
CA ALA A 116 4.85 -10.54 21.94
C ALA A 116 4.44 -9.56 20.84
N LEU A 117 5.40 -9.02 20.07
CA LEU A 117 5.13 -8.12 18.96
C LEU A 117 4.32 -8.80 17.85
N VAL A 118 4.69 -10.03 17.49
CA VAL A 118 3.97 -10.83 16.49
C VAL A 118 2.54 -11.04 16.93
N ALA A 119 2.33 -11.53 18.17
CA ALA A 119 1.00 -11.75 18.71
C ALA A 119 0.16 -10.46 18.76
N PHE A 120 0.77 -9.31 19.05
CA PHE A 120 0.08 -8.02 19.04
C PHE A 120 -0.34 -7.57 17.64
N LEU A 121 0.51 -7.77 16.63
CA LEU A 121 0.27 -7.32 15.26
C LEU A 121 -0.55 -8.29 14.41
N SER A 122 -0.72 -9.54 14.85
CA SER A 122 -1.47 -10.57 14.13
C SER A 122 -2.76 -11.03 14.83
N ALA A 123 -3.17 -10.32 15.90
CA ALA A 123 -4.43 -10.57 16.62
C ALA A 123 -5.59 -9.82 15.95
#